data_AF-I9KF25-F1
#
_entry.id   AF-I9KF25-F1
#
_cell.length_a   1.000
_cell.length_b   1.000
_cell.length_c   1.000
_cell.angle_alpha   90.00
_cell.angle_beta   90.00
_cell.angle_gamma   90.00
#
_symmetry.space_group_name_H-M   'P 1'
#
loop_
_entity.id
_entity.type
_entity.pdbx_description
1 polymer ?
#
loop_
_entity_poly.entity_id
_entity_poly.type
_entity_poly.pdbx_seq_one_letter_code
_entity_poly.pdbx_strand_id
1 'polypeptide(L)'
;MRDQAYRDQASPGGTPADGEVRGGARSGGAHHGEAESGPGRSEDARVGGTDAGPPQWQPADAAERALLDAVSRADCAAFFTMVMSSRLRIPTRSTGAPPGPAATTFCTWQVGDRRFLIAFTSPRLLMANMADVADGFLSLSFDELVETWPDPHLRLALNLGTPIDAFVRIDTVARAARGDLEVALPGGQRSAGQTATMTPSAAAIPPSRPTPPSPSPP
;
A
#
# COMPACT_ATOMS: atom_id res chain seq x y z
N MET A 1 20.86 -43.62 -24.30
CA MET A 1 22.01 -42.69 -24.28
C MET A 1 21.56 -41.45 -23.50
N ARG A 2 22.21 -41.01 -22.40
CA ARG A 2 23.60 -40.46 -22.29
C ARG A 2 23.73 -39.20 -23.15
N ASP A 3 24.06 -37.98 -22.67
CA ASP A 3 24.58 -37.44 -21.39
C ASP A 3 23.86 -36.08 -21.08
N GLN A 4 23.77 -35.47 -19.89
CA GLN A 4 24.67 -35.20 -18.74
C GLN A 4 25.67 -34.03 -18.94
N ALA A 5 25.85 -33.22 -17.88
CA ALA A 5 26.68 -31.99 -17.74
C ALA A 5 26.15 -30.73 -18.47
N TYR A 6 26.25 -29.52 -17.90
CA TYR A 6 27.22 -29.01 -16.91
C TYR A 6 26.59 -28.16 -15.78
N ARG A 7 27.11 -28.31 -14.56
CA ARG A 7 26.78 -27.52 -13.35
C ARG A 7 28.09 -27.24 -12.61
N ASP A 8 28.36 -25.96 -12.33
CA ASP A 8 29.15 -25.41 -11.21
C ASP A 8 28.94 -23.88 -11.25
N GLN A 9 28.60 -23.11 -10.21
CA GLN A 9 28.93 -23.06 -8.78
C GLN A 9 30.38 -22.65 -8.43
N ALA A 10 30.55 -21.38 -8.10
CA ALA A 10 31.58 -20.88 -7.19
C ALA A 10 31.04 -19.65 -6.44
N SER A 11 31.29 -19.55 -5.13
CA SER A 11 30.95 -18.39 -4.28
C SER A 11 32.22 -17.87 -3.57
N PRO A 12 32.16 -17.00 -2.54
CA PRO A 12 32.92 -15.75 -2.54
C PRO A 12 34.28 -15.82 -1.83
N GLY A 13 35.20 -14.94 -2.24
CA GLY A 13 36.50 -14.75 -1.58
C GLY A 13 36.46 -13.68 -0.48
N GLY A 14 36.92 -14.01 0.72
CA GLY A 14 37.07 -13.11 1.87
C GLY A 14 38.50 -12.66 2.13
N THR A 15 38.64 -11.66 3.00
CA THR A 15 39.87 -10.90 3.37
C THR A 15 40.87 -11.69 4.22
N PRO A 16 42.18 -11.37 4.08
CA PRO A 16 43.05 -10.97 5.21
C PRO A 16 43.96 -9.77 4.84
N ALA A 17 44.76 -9.11 5.70
CA ALA A 17 44.85 -8.97 7.16
C ALA A 17 45.77 -7.76 7.53
N ASP A 18 45.84 -7.46 8.83
CA ASP A 18 46.64 -6.53 9.67
C ASP A 18 47.91 -5.79 9.19
N GLY A 19 48.19 -4.65 9.83
CA GLY A 19 49.46 -3.89 9.75
C GLY A 19 49.52 -2.63 10.65
N GLU A 20 50.06 -2.76 11.87
CA GLU A 20 50.21 -1.71 12.91
C GLU A 20 51.43 -0.76 12.68
N VAL A 21 51.42 0.52 13.12
CA VAL A 21 52.35 1.14 14.13
C VAL A 21 52.40 2.70 14.22
N ARG A 22 51.97 3.21 15.39
CA ARG A 22 52.62 4.15 16.37
C ARG A 22 53.33 5.47 15.97
N GLY A 23 52.95 6.53 16.72
CA GLY A 23 53.71 7.76 17.05
C GLY A 23 52.72 8.94 17.24
N GLY A 24 52.60 9.69 18.36
CA GLY A 24 53.56 10.17 19.36
C GLY A 24 53.98 11.62 19.01
N ALA A 25 53.89 12.67 19.85
CA ALA A 25 53.47 12.79 21.26
C ALA A 25 53.35 14.29 21.70
N ARG A 26 52.72 14.57 22.88
CA ARG A 26 52.96 15.74 23.81
C ARG A 26 52.63 17.16 23.29
N SER A 27 52.31 18.20 24.06
CA SER A 27 51.86 18.47 25.47
C SER A 27 51.35 19.96 25.49
N GLY A 28 50.64 20.54 26.47
CA GLY A 28 50.07 20.15 27.78
C GLY A 28 48.84 21.07 28.05
N GLY A 29 48.49 21.57 29.25
CA GLY A 29 48.95 21.38 30.63
C GLY A 29 48.26 22.38 31.59
N ALA A 30 47.82 21.93 32.78
CA ALA A 30 47.36 22.69 33.99
C ALA A 30 46.20 23.73 33.83
N HIS A 31 45.42 24.13 34.84
CA HIS A 31 45.68 24.31 36.29
C HIS A 31 44.47 24.01 37.21
N HIS A 32 44.76 23.93 38.51
CA HIS A 32 43.88 23.78 39.69
C HIS A 32 42.47 24.41 39.67
N GLY A 33 41.55 23.75 40.39
CA GLY A 33 40.28 24.32 40.87
C GLY A 33 39.61 23.37 41.87
N GLU A 34 39.86 23.59 43.17
CA GLU A 34 39.43 22.73 44.29
C GLU A 34 38.12 23.25 44.92
N ALA A 35 37.13 22.38 45.16
CA ALA A 35 35.98 22.65 46.04
C ALA A 35 35.19 21.36 46.37
N GLU A 36 35.29 20.87 47.60
CA GLU A 36 34.31 19.91 48.15
C GLU A 36 33.07 20.66 48.67
N SER A 37 31.88 20.18 48.31
CA SER A 37 30.61 20.50 48.98
C SER A 37 29.52 19.51 48.57
N GLY A 38 29.10 18.64 49.50
CA GLY A 38 27.77 18.02 49.44
C GLY A 38 26.74 18.86 50.19
N PRO A 39 25.47 18.41 50.32
CA PRO A 39 24.84 17.24 49.72
C PRO A 39 23.67 17.60 48.78
N GLY A 40 23.19 16.63 48.00
CA GLY A 40 21.98 16.82 47.18
C GLY A 40 21.38 15.53 46.64
N ARG A 41 20.31 15.04 47.29
CA ARG A 41 19.27 14.31 46.54
C ARG A 41 18.58 15.36 45.68
N SER A 42 18.71 15.22 44.36
CA SER A 42 17.81 15.85 43.40
C SER A 42 17.31 14.73 42.49
N GLU A 43 15.99 14.67 42.32
CA GLU A 43 15.33 13.73 41.41
C GLU A 43 16.07 13.63 40.07
N ASP A 44 16.43 12.40 39.67
CA ASP A 44 16.72 12.08 38.28
C ASP A 44 15.41 12.20 37.50
N ALA A 45 15.17 13.39 36.98
CA ALA A 45 14.00 13.72 36.21
C ALA A 45 14.26 13.43 34.73
N ARG A 46 13.25 12.78 34.11
CA ARG A 46 13.11 12.41 32.69
C ARG A 46 13.77 11.05 32.38
N VAL A 47 13.10 10.17 31.65
CA VAL A 47 12.10 10.45 30.62
C VAL A 47 10.80 9.70 30.92
N GLY A 48 9.67 10.41 30.92
CA GLY A 48 8.38 9.74 30.88
C GLY A 48 8.30 8.92 29.59
N GLY A 49 7.98 7.63 29.71
CA GLY A 49 7.68 6.82 28.55
C GLY A 49 6.52 7.45 27.81
N THR A 50 6.78 8.04 26.65
CA THR A 50 5.71 8.43 25.74
C THR A 50 4.97 7.15 25.40
N ASP A 51 3.71 7.04 25.86
CA ASP A 51 2.75 6.15 25.24
C ASP A 51 2.52 6.68 23.82
N ALA A 52 3.47 6.34 22.94
CA ALA A 52 3.36 6.53 21.52
C ALA A 52 2.37 5.47 21.05
N GLY A 53 1.08 5.75 21.28
CA GLY A 53 -0.03 5.01 20.70
C GLY A 53 0.21 4.79 19.20
N PRO A 54 -0.37 3.72 18.62
CA PRO A 54 -0.03 3.25 17.29
C PRO A 54 -0.03 4.41 16.28
N PRO A 55 1.02 4.52 15.43
CA PRO A 55 1.25 5.72 14.62
C PRO A 55 0.02 6.03 13.78
N GLN A 56 -0.60 7.17 14.07
CA GLN A 56 -1.79 7.63 13.37
C GLN A 56 -1.53 7.67 11.86
N TRP A 57 -2.45 7.11 11.08
CA TRP A 57 -2.35 7.13 9.62
C TRP A 57 -2.30 8.58 9.13
N GLN A 58 -1.38 8.85 8.20
CA GLN A 58 -1.19 10.17 7.60
C GLN A 58 -1.22 10.06 6.08
N PRO A 59 -1.94 10.95 5.38
CA PRO A 59 -1.99 10.96 3.93
C PRO A 59 -0.62 11.39 3.37
N ALA A 60 -0.06 10.58 2.48
CA ALA A 60 1.33 10.73 2.04
C ALA A 60 1.54 11.61 0.81
N ASP A 61 0.50 11.83 0.01
CA ASP A 61 0.55 12.67 -1.18
C ASP A 61 -0.61 13.69 -1.24
N ALA A 62 -0.73 14.43 -2.34
CA ALA A 62 -1.79 15.42 -2.52
C ALA A 62 -3.18 14.78 -2.76
N ALA A 63 -3.24 13.61 -3.39
CA ALA A 63 -4.49 12.92 -3.68
C ALA A 63 -5.06 12.28 -2.41
N GLU A 64 -4.24 11.62 -1.59
CA GLU A 64 -4.63 11.10 -0.28
C GLU A 64 -5.14 12.22 0.64
N ARG A 65 -4.49 13.40 0.63
CA ARG A 65 -4.94 14.57 1.41
C ARG A 65 -6.28 15.10 0.92
N ALA A 66 -6.48 15.24 -0.40
CA ALA A 66 -7.75 15.71 -0.96
C ALA A 66 -8.91 14.73 -0.70
N LEU A 67 -8.66 13.42 -0.74
CA LEU A 67 -9.64 12.40 -0.40
C LEU A 67 -9.99 12.42 1.09
N LEU A 68 -9.00 12.59 1.98
CA LEU A 68 -9.23 12.72 3.42
C LEU A 68 -10.01 14.00 3.76
N ASP A 69 -9.71 15.12 3.10
CA ASP A 69 -10.44 16.37 3.26
C ASP A 69 -11.89 16.24 2.80
N ALA A 70 -12.14 15.63 1.63
CA ALA A 70 -13.50 15.31 1.17
C ALA A 70 -14.26 14.42 2.15
N VAL A 71 -13.63 13.38 2.72
CA VAL A 71 -14.20 12.55 3.81
C VAL A 71 -14.53 13.40 5.04
N SER A 72 -13.62 14.27 5.46
CA SER A 72 -13.78 15.11 6.65
C SER A 72 -14.92 16.13 6.52
N ARG A 73 -15.20 16.59 5.31
CA ARG A 73 -16.34 17.47 4.96
C ARG A 73 -17.64 16.70 4.65
N ALA A 74 -17.62 15.37 4.67
CA ALA A 74 -18.69 14.50 4.15
C ALA A 74 -19.07 14.76 2.67
N ASP A 75 -18.12 15.26 1.86
CA ASP A 75 -18.34 15.64 0.47
C ASP A 75 -18.14 14.45 -0.48
N CYS A 76 -19.22 13.70 -0.66
CA CYS A 76 -19.30 12.55 -1.56
C CYS A 76 -18.90 12.90 -3.00
N ALA A 77 -19.36 14.05 -3.53
CA ALA A 77 -19.11 14.43 -4.91
C ALA A 77 -17.63 14.77 -5.16
N ALA A 78 -17.01 15.53 -4.26
CA ALA A 78 -15.58 15.83 -4.32
C ALA A 78 -14.73 14.54 -4.19
N PHE A 79 -15.11 13.61 -3.30
CA PHE A 79 -14.40 12.34 -3.12
C PHE A 79 -14.38 11.54 -4.42
N PHE A 80 -15.54 11.28 -5.05
CA PHE A 80 -15.58 10.48 -6.28
C PHE A 80 -15.04 11.22 -7.51
N THR A 81 -15.11 12.56 -7.55
CA THR A 81 -14.42 13.36 -8.58
C THR A 81 -12.89 13.20 -8.50
N MET A 82 -12.33 13.21 -7.29
CA MET A 82 -10.91 12.93 -7.05
C MET A 82 -10.53 11.49 -7.43
N VAL A 83 -11.39 10.50 -7.14
CA VAL A 83 -11.19 9.10 -7.56
C VAL A 83 -11.14 8.98 -9.08
N MET A 84 -12.11 9.58 -9.80
CA MET A 84 -12.16 9.52 -11.27
C MET A 84 -10.96 10.20 -11.93
N SER A 85 -10.46 11.27 -11.33
CA SER A 85 -9.30 12.04 -11.81
C SER A 85 -7.95 11.42 -11.44
N SER A 86 -7.94 10.38 -10.60
CA SER A 86 -6.72 9.68 -10.15
C SER A 86 -6.40 8.48 -11.04
N ARG A 87 -5.10 8.14 -11.17
CA ARG A 87 -4.73 6.79 -11.63
C ARG A 87 -4.94 5.78 -10.51
N LEU A 88 -5.80 4.81 -10.77
CA LEU A 88 -6.12 3.70 -9.90
C LEU A 88 -5.11 2.58 -10.09
N ARG A 89 -4.53 2.12 -8.98
CA ARG A 89 -3.54 1.05 -8.96
C ARG A 89 -4.23 -0.23 -8.54
N ILE A 90 -4.27 -1.19 -9.46
CA ILE A 90 -5.01 -2.43 -9.30
C ILE A 90 -4.02 -3.56 -8.95
N PRO A 91 -4.09 -4.09 -7.72
CA PRO A 91 -3.65 -5.40 -7.31
C PRO A 91 -3.35 -6.44 -8.36
N THR A 92 -2.11 -6.86 -8.66
CA THR A 92 -1.93 -8.11 -9.41
C THR A 92 -1.07 -9.11 -8.67
N ARG A 93 -1.35 -10.39 -8.88
CA ARG A 93 -0.49 -11.50 -8.45
C ARG A 93 -0.33 -12.55 -9.53
N SER A 94 0.79 -13.24 -9.53
CA SER A 94 1.01 -14.45 -10.33
C SER A 94 0.13 -15.60 -9.85
N THR A 95 -0.38 -16.39 -10.79
CA THR A 95 -1.20 -17.59 -10.52
C THR A 95 -0.37 -18.87 -10.42
N GLY A 96 0.91 -18.82 -10.83
CA GLY A 96 1.75 -19.99 -11.05
C GLY A 96 1.50 -20.71 -12.38
N ALA A 97 0.59 -20.22 -13.22
CA ALA A 97 0.36 -20.78 -14.54
C ALA A 97 1.51 -20.44 -15.53
N PRO A 98 1.70 -21.21 -16.62
CA PRO A 98 2.67 -20.90 -17.66
C PRO A 98 2.45 -19.50 -18.28
N PRO A 99 3.50 -18.86 -18.84
CA PRO A 99 3.40 -17.53 -19.44
C PRO A 99 2.26 -17.41 -20.45
N GLY A 100 1.37 -16.45 -20.22
CA GLY A 100 0.15 -16.23 -21.01
C GLY A 100 -0.92 -15.48 -20.21
N PRO A 101 -2.14 -15.30 -20.78
CA PRO A 101 -3.20 -14.47 -20.17
C PRO A 101 -3.68 -14.94 -18.78
N ALA A 102 -3.43 -16.21 -18.43
CA ALA A 102 -3.79 -16.77 -17.13
C ALA A 102 -2.64 -16.73 -16.10
N ALA A 103 -1.43 -16.29 -16.48
CA ALA A 103 -0.26 -16.24 -15.59
C ALA A 103 -0.41 -15.19 -14.46
N THR A 104 -1.23 -14.17 -14.69
CA THR A 104 -1.48 -13.06 -13.76
C THR A 104 -2.98 -12.88 -13.54
N THR A 105 -3.37 -12.57 -12.31
CA THR A 105 -4.75 -12.25 -11.93
C THR A 105 -4.79 -10.95 -11.14
N PHE A 106 -5.95 -10.28 -11.15
CA PHE A 106 -6.23 -9.24 -10.18
C PHE A 106 -6.37 -9.81 -8.76
N CYS A 107 -5.97 -9.02 -7.76
CA CYS A 107 -6.26 -9.29 -6.36
C CYS A 107 -7.68 -8.82 -6.03
N THR A 108 -8.47 -9.72 -5.44
CA THR A 108 -9.84 -9.45 -5.01
C THR A 108 -9.96 -9.55 -3.49
N TRP A 109 -11.08 -9.08 -2.95
CA TRP A 109 -11.49 -9.32 -1.57
C TRP A 109 -12.90 -9.89 -1.55
N GLN A 110 -13.23 -10.72 -0.56
CA GLN A 110 -14.56 -11.31 -0.42
C GLN A 110 -15.06 -11.14 1.01
N VAL A 111 -16.29 -10.64 1.15
CA VAL A 111 -17.01 -10.50 2.43
C VAL A 111 -18.39 -11.09 2.26
N GLY A 112 -18.63 -12.23 2.91
CA GLY A 112 -19.85 -13.01 2.70
C GLY A 112 -19.97 -13.46 1.23
N ASP A 113 -21.07 -13.05 0.60
CA ASP A 113 -21.40 -13.27 -0.81
C ASP A 113 -20.79 -12.23 -1.78
N ARG A 114 -20.27 -11.11 -1.26
CA ARG A 114 -19.79 -9.99 -2.09
C ARG A 114 -18.31 -10.10 -2.39
N ARG A 115 -17.98 -10.09 -3.69
CA ARG A 115 -16.60 -9.95 -4.19
C ARG A 115 -16.31 -8.51 -4.60
N PHE A 116 -15.08 -8.09 -4.36
CA PHE A 116 -14.57 -6.75 -4.61
C PHE A 116 -13.26 -6.80 -5.40
N LEU A 117 -13.14 -5.99 -6.45
CA LEU A 117 -11.83 -5.63 -7.01
C LEU A 117 -11.17 -4.61 -6.08
N ILE A 118 -9.93 -4.87 -5.67
CA ILE A 118 -9.16 -3.94 -4.83
C ILE A 118 -8.51 -2.89 -5.74
N ALA A 119 -8.58 -1.61 -5.35
CA ALA A 119 -7.94 -0.51 -6.05
C ALA A 119 -7.38 0.55 -5.09
N PHE A 120 -6.22 1.13 -5.42
CA PHE A 120 -5.59 2.18 -4.61
C PHE A 120 -5.36 3.46 -5.41
N THR A 121 -5.70 4.61 -4.84
CA THR A 121 -5.44 5.93 -5.46
C THR A 121 -3.99 6.39 -5.34
N SER A 122 -3.17 5.70 -4.54
CA SER A 122 -1.75 5.97 -4.28
C SER A 122 -0.90 4.69 -4.35
N PRO A 123 0.36 4.76 -4.83
CA PRO A 123 1.25 3.59 -4.87
C PRO A 123 1.74 3.21 -3.47
N ARG A 124 1.86 4.21 -2.57
CA ARG A 124 2.27 3.97 -1.18
C ARG A 124 1.19 3.20 -0.43
N LEU A 125 -0.09 3.52 -0.63
CA LEU A 125 -1.18 2.76 -0.01
C LEU A 125 -1.22 1.31 -0.50
N LEU A 126 -0.99 1.08 -1.80
CA LEU A 126 -0.88 -0.28 -2.34
C LEU A 126 0.28 -1.04 -1.68
N MET A 127 1.48 -0.48 -1.67
CA MET A 127 2.66 -1.10 -1.03
C MET A 127 2.44 -1.36 0.46
N ALA A 128 1.89 -0.39 1.20
CA ALA A 128 1.67 -0.51 2.64
C ALA A 128 0.61 -1.55 3.04
N ASN A 129 -0.33 -1.89 2.15
CA ASN A 129 -1.43 -2.82 2.45
C ASN A 129 -1.33 -4.16 1.71
N MET A 130 -0.56 -4.27 0.62
CA MET A 130 -0.55 -5.44 -0.28
C MET A 130 0.85 -5.99 -0.59
N ALA A 131 1.94 -5.51 0.02
CA ALA A 131 3.31 -5.97 -0.28
C ALA A 131 3.49 -7.50 -0.17
N ASP A 132 2.82 -8.15 0.78
CA ASP A 132 2.90 -9.61 0.98
C ASP A 132 1.93 -10.42 0.10
N VAL A 133 1.10 -9.75 -0.73
CA VAL A 133 -0.04 -10.35 -1.45
C VAL A 133 0.03 -10.13 -2.96
N ALA A 134 0.58 -8.99 -3.39
CA ALA A 134 0.65 -8.57 -4.78
C ALA A 134 2.12 -8.50 -5.24
N ASP A 135 2.43 -9.13 -6.37
CA ASP A 135 3.74 -9.08 -7.01
C ASP A 135 3.84 -8.02 -8.13
N GLY A 136 2.72 -7.34 -8.42
CA GLY A 136 2.66 -6.23 -9.36
C GLY A 136 1.38 -5.40 -9.19
N PHE A 137 1.21 -4.42 -10.07
CA PHE A 137 -0.02 -3.67 -10.20
C PHE A 137 -0.19 -3.10 -11.62
N LEU A 138 -1.43 -2.95 -12.07
CA LEU A 138 -1.76 -2.08 -13.22
C LEU A 138 -2.04 -0.66 -12.74
N SER A 139 -1.83 0.34 -13.60
CA SER A 139 -2.06 1.76 -13.30
C SER A 139 -3.01 2.37 -14.35
N LEU A 140 -4.31 2.30 -14.07
CA LEU A 140 -5.39 2.64 -15.01
C LEU A 140 -6.03 3.99 -14.65
N SER A 141 -6.55 4.72 -15.63
CA SER A 141 -7.57 5.74 -15.38
C SER A 141 -8.89 5.09 -14.94
N PHE A 142 -9.84 5.89 -14.48
CA PHE A 142 -11.18 5.36 -14.18
C PHE A 142 -11.88 4.82 -15.44
N ASP A 143 -11.75 5.49 -16.57
CA ASP A 143 -12.37 5.06 -17.84
C ASP A 143 -11.72 3.77 -18.36
N GLU A 144 -10.38 3.67 -18.34
CA GLU A 144 -9.64 2.44 -18.69
C GLU A 144 -10.09 1.25 -17.81
N LEU A 145 -10.37 1.49 -16.52
CA LEU A 145 -10.88 0.49 -15.58
C LEU A 145 -12.34 0.08 -15.85
N VAL A 146 -13.20 1.01 -16.31
CA VAL A 146 -14.58 0.70 -16.71
C VAL A 146 -14.61 -0.13 -17.99
N GLU A 147 -13.80 0.23 -18.99
CA GLU A 147 -13.70 -0.51 -20.26
C GLU A 147 -13.14 -1.93 -20.08
N THR A 148 -12.19 -2.10 -19.16
CA THR A 148 -11.55 -3.40 -18.87
C THR A 148 -12.15 -4.14 -17.67
N TRP A 149 -13.35 -3.73 -17.22
CA TRP A 149 -13.94 -4.24 -15.98
C TRP A 149 -14.13 -5.77 -16.02
N PRO A 150 -13.49 -6.55 -15.12
CA PRO A 150 -13.30 -7.98 -15.37
C PRO A 150 -14.55 -8.84 -15.15
N ASP A 151 -15.43 -8.46 -14.22
CA ASP A 151 -16.65 -9.21 -13.87
C ASP A 151 -17.74 -8.24 -13.36
N PRO A 152 -18.94 -8.19 -13.99
CA PRO A 152 -19.99 -7.22 -13.65
C PRO A 152 -20.61 -7.41 -12.26
N HIS A 153 -20.38 -8.55 -11.60
CA HIS A 153 -20.81 -8.78 -10.22
C HIS A 153 -19.84 -8.21 -9.17
N LEU A 154 -18.64 -7.77 -9.59
CA LEU A 154 -17.70 -7.12 -8.69
C LEU A 154 -18.16 -5.74 -8.26
N ARG A 155 -17.85 -5.45 -7.00
CA ARG A 155 -17.82 -4.09 -6.46
C ARG A 155 -16.37 -3.58 -6.45
N LEU A 156 -16.18 -2.28 -6.29
CA LEU A 156 -14.87 -1.68 -6.12
C LEU A 156 -14.60 -1.45 -4.62
N ALA A 157 -13.43 -1.88 -4.15
CA ALA A 157 -12.89 -1.58 -2.83
C ALA A 157 -11.70 -0.62 -2.99
N LEU A 158 -11.96 0.67 -2.80
CA LEU A 158 -10.97 1.73 -2.86
C LEU A 158 -10.21 1.83 -1.54
N ASN A 159 -8.88 1.96 -1.61
CA ASN A 159 -7.99 2.28 -0.48
C ASN A 159 -8.23 1.42 0.78
N LEU A 160 -8.47 0.13 0.55
CA LEU A 160 -8.80 -0.85 1.59
C LEU A 160 -7.75 -0.83 2.72
N GLY A 161 -8.20 -0.75 3.97
CA GLY A 161 -7.33 -0.69 5.15
C GLY A 161 -6.94 0.73 5.60
N THR A 162 -7.54 1.78 5.04
CA THR A 162 -7.21 3.19 5.36
C THR A 162 -8.44 4.00 5.81
N PRO A 163 -8.26 5.17 6.44
CA PRO A 163 -9.38 6.08 6.76
C PRO A 163 -10.16 6.62 5.56
N ILE A 164 -9.67 6.40 4.34
CA ILE A 164 -10.32 6.78 3.07
C ILE A 164 -10.82 5.55 2.28
N ASP A 165 -11.16 4.46 2.99
CA ASP A 165 -11.66 3.21 2.40
C ASP A 165 -13.12 3.28 1.90
N ALA A 166 -13.39 2.92 0.64
CA ALA A 166 -14.74 3.02 0.08
C ALA A 166 -15.17 1.77 -0.70
N PHE A 167 -16.42 1.32 -0.46
CA PHE A 167 -17.01 0.12 -1.05
C PHE A 167 -18.21 0.49 -1.92
N VAL A 168 -18.01 0.52 -3.23
CA VAL A 168 -18.95 1.12 -4.20
C VAL A 168 -19.16 0.20 -5.40
N ARG A 169 -20.21 0.37 -6.21
CA ARG A 169 -20.27 -0.29 -7.53
C ARG A 169 -19.55 0.58 -8.55
N ILE A 170 -18.98 -0.01 -9.59
CA ILE A 170 -18.23 0.76 -10.59
C ILE A 170 -19.13 1.81 -11.31
N ASP A 171 -20.37 1.44 -11.65
CA ASP A 171 -21.40 2.34 -12.22
C ASP A 171 -21.79 3.52 -11.31
N THR A 172 -21.58 3.38 -10.02
CA THR A 172 -22.06 4.33 -9.01
C THR A 172 -21.07 5.48 -8.83
N VAL A 173 -19.78 5.26 -9.08
CA VAL A 173 -18.72 6.28 -8.96
C VAL A 173 -19.01 7.50 -9.82
N ALA A 174 -19.32 7.32 -11.11
CA ALA A 174 -19.60 8.42 -12.04
C ALA A 174 -20.93 9.15 -11.78
N ARG A 175 -21.86 8.53 -11.03
CA ARG A 175 -23.08 9.18 -10.55
C ARG A 175 -22.80 9.98 -9.28
N ALA A 176 -22.05 9.41 -8.35
CA ALA A 176 -21.66 10.06 -7.11
C ALA A 176 -20.78 11.28 -7.34
N ALA A 177 -19.81 11.21 -8.26
CA ALA A 177 -18.96 12.34 -8.65
C ALA A 177 -19.77 13.54 -9.20
N ARG A 178 -20.87 13.29 -9.91
CA ARG A 178 -21.77 14.33 -10.43
C ARG A 178 -22.81 14.84 -9.42
N GLY A 179 -22.89 14.24 -8.23
CA GLY A 179 -23.92 14.54 -7.23
C GLY A 179 -25.28 13.86 -7.45
N ASP A 180 -25.44 13.04 -8.49
CA ASP A 180 -26.68 12.31 -8.80
C ASP A 180 -27.05 11.22 -7.79
N LEU A 181 -26.09 10.80 -6.96
CA LEU A 181 -26.24 9.68 -6.03
C LEU A 181 -25.30 9.83 -4.84
N GLU A 182 -25.85 10.05 -3.66
CA GLU A 182 -25.08 10.06 -2.42
C GLU A 182 -24.64 8.64 -2.04
N VAL A 183 -23.38 8.52 -1.60
CA VAL A 183 -22.78 7.27 -1.14
C VAL A 183 -22.12 7.56 0.22
N ALA A 184 -22.44 6.73 1.22
CA ALA A 184 -21.84 6.86 2.54
C ALA A 184 -20.31 6.68 2.45
N LEU A 185 -19.59 7.76 2.70
CA LEU A 185 -18.13 7.77 2.78
C LEU A 185 -17.65 7.07 4.07
N PRO A 186 -16.40 6.56 4.10
CA PRO A 186 -15.72 6.24 5.36
C PRO A 186 -15.67 7.46 6.29
N GLY A 187 -15.39 7.24 7.58
CA GLY A 187 -15.31 8.34 8.55
C GLY A 187 -16.66 8.91 9.02
N GLY A 188 -17.78 8.54 8.38
CA GLY A 188 -19.14 8.74 8.91
C GLY A 188 -19.37 7.94 10.20
N GLN A 189 -18.86 8.45 11.32
CA GLN A 189 -18.98 7.88 12.68
C GLN A 189 -18.52 6.41 12.82
N ARG A 190 -17.42 6.01 12.15
CA ARG A 190 -16.74 4.74 12.45
C ARG A 190 -15.62 4.97 13.48
N SER A 191 -15.83 4.53 14.71
CA SER A 191 -14.82 4.57 15.78
C SER A 191 -13.54 3.83 15.38
N ALA A 192 -12.39 4.37 15.79
CA ALA A 192 -11.03 3.96 15.37
C ALA A 192 -10.56 2.57 15.88
N GLY A 193 -11.48 1.63 16.12
CA GLY A 193 -11.20 0.28 16.61
C GLY A 193 -11.83 -0.86 15.79
N GLN A 194 -12.58 -0.55 14.71
CA GLN A 194 -13.10 -1.58 13.80
C GLN A 194 -12.12 -1.86 12.65
N THR A 195 -10.96 -2.40 13.00
CA THR A 195 -10.14 -3.17 12.04
C THR A 195 -10.89 -4.46 11.70
N ALA A 196 -11.71 -4.41 10.65
CA ALA A 196 -12.32 -5.62 10.11
C ALA A 196 -11.21 -6.61 9.76
N THR A 197 -11.23 -7.83 10.32
CA THR A 197 -10.15 -8.83 10.16
C THR A 197 -9.86 -9.07 8.68
N MET A 198 -8.74 -8.54 8.20
CA MET A 198 -8.44 -8.43 6.78
C MET A 198 -7.84 -9.74 6.26
N THR A 199 -8.68 -10.71 5.89
CA THR A 199 -8.22 -11.86 5.10
C THR A 199 -8.40 -11.55 3.62
N PRO A 200 -7.34 -11.18 2.86
CA PRO A 200 -7.42 -11.03 1.41
C PRO A 200 -7.69 -12.40 0.77
N SER A 201 -8.94 -12.63 0.38
CA SER A 201 -9.31 -13.82 -0.39
C SER A 201 -8.83 -13.66 -1.82
N ALA A 202 -7.69 -14.27 -2.14
CA ALA A 202 -7.01 -14.12 -3.41
C ALA A 202 -7.66 -14.91 -4.56
N ALA A 203 -9.00 -14.90 -4.62
CA ALA A 203 -9.81 -15.50 -5.66
C ALA A 203 -9.46 -14.86 -7.01
N ALA A 204 -8.81 -15.66 -7.85
CA ALA A 204 -8.31 -15.20 -9.13
C ALA A 204 -9.50 -14.94 -10.08
N ILE A 205 -9.52 -13.75 -10.67
CA ILE A 205 -10.36 -13.44 -11.82
C ILE A 205 -9.38 -13.15 -12.96
N PRO A 206 -9.27 -14.05 -13.96
CA PRO A 206 -8.40 -13.79 -15.10
C PRO A 206 -8.89 -12.50 -15.78
N PRO A 207 -7.97 -11.64 -16.28
CA PRO A 207 -8.38 -10.46 -17.01
C PRO A 207 -9.26 -10.89 -18.19
N SER A 208 -10.49 -10.36 -18.24
CA SER A 208 -11.44 -10.69 -19.30
C SER A 208 -10.82 -10.36 -20.65
N ARG A 209 -10.63 -11.41 -21.46
CA ARG A 209 -9.97 -11.29 -22.77
C ARG A 209 -10.86 -10.38 -23.64
N PRO A 210 -10.35 -9.31 -24.26
CA PRO A 210 -11.16 -8.54 -25.20
C PRO A 210 -11.62 -9.49 -26.30
N THR A 211 -12.94 -9.60 -26.48
CA THR A 211 -13.54 -10.35 -27.59
C THR A 211 -13.04 -9.73 -28.90
N PRO A 212 -12.42 -10.52 -29.80
CA PRO A 212 -12.06 -10.00 -31.12
C PRO A 212 -13.34 -9.56 -31.86
N PRO A 213 -13.29 -8.51 -32.68
CA PRO A 213 -14.45 -8.11 -33.47
C PRO A 213 -14.84 -9.27 -34.39
N SER A 214 -16.13 -9.62 -34.39
CA SER A 214 -16.66 -10.65 -35.27
C SER A 214 -16.42 -10.24 -36.72
N PRO A 215 -15.88 -11.09 -37.60
CA PRO A 215 -15.77 -10.75 -39.01
C PRO A 215 -17.16 -10.56 -39.60
N SER A 216 -17.38 -9.45 -40.31
CA SER A 216 -18.59 -9.24 -41.09
C SER A 216 -18.69 -10.32 -42.17
N PRO A 217 -19.88 -10.89 -42.44
CA PRO A 217 -20.09 -11.78 -43.56
C PRO A 217 -19.93 -11.03 -44.90
N PRO A 218 -19.59 -11.75 -46.00
CA PRO A 218 -19.37 -11.17 -47.33
C PRO A 218 -20.67 -10.74 -48.04
#